data_AF-A0A2V6VXX8-F1
#
_entry.id   AF-A0A2V6VXX8-F1
#
_cell.length_a   1.000
_cell.length_b   1.000
_cell.length_c   1.000
_cell.angle_alpha   90.00
_cell.angle_beta   90.00
_cell.angle_gamma   90.00
#
_symmetry.space_group_name_H-M   'P 1'
#
loop_
_entity.id
_entity.type
_entity.pdbx_description
1 polymer ?
#
loop_
_entity_poly.entity_id
_entity_poly.type
_entity_poly.pdbx_seq_one_letter_code
_entity_poly.pdbx_strand_id
1 'polypeptide(L)'
;MFKRSLLVVAFAFSMVSVVSAADVSVSEQTFGCVLDWPQVRNTRINHADPQQLAEAMRIFKDSVPNTDYPVGTILQLVPFEAMVKHPREKFPKTNGWEFFALDISAAGTKIRDRGDSVVNLAQGKTCLSCHQPAATFDFVCEKGHGCAPIPFNDQAIKALQQADARCAKK
;
A
#
# COMPACT_ATOMS: atom_id res chain seq x y z
N MET A 1 67.72 14.32 28.22
CA MET A 1 66.77 14.95 27.27
C MET A 1 66.31 13.90 26.26
N PHE A 2 65.12 13.34 26.40
CA PHE A 2 64.48 12.55 25.33
C PHE A 2 62.96 12.82 25.39
N LYS A 3 62.44 13.37 24.27
CA LYS A 3 61.07 13.87 24.10
C LYS A 3 60.07 12.72 24.16
N ARG A 4 59.03 12.86 25.00
CA ARG A 4 57.82 12.02 24.97
C ARG A 4 56.92 12.49 23.81
N SER A 5 56.77 11.66 22.78
CA SER A 5 55.76 11.87 21.73
C SER A 5 54.39 11.41 22.24
N LEU A 6 53.43 12.33 22.29
CA LEU A 6 52.02 12.03 22.50
C LEU A 6 51.41 11.55 21.18
N LEU A 7 50.92 10.31 21.16
CA LEU A 7 50.17 9.74 20.05
C LEU A 7 48.70 10.16 20.22
N VAL A 8 48.21 11.04 19.35
CA VAL A 8 46.80 11.43 19.30
C VAL A 8 46.05 10.41 18.44
N VAL A 9 45.23 9.57 19.06
CA VAL A 9 44.31 8.66 18.36
C VAL A 9 43.06 9.45 18.00
N ALA A 10 42.91 9.81 16.73
CA ALA A 10 41.69 10.42 16.23
C ALA A 10 40.64 9.32 15.96
N PHE A 11 39.61 9.25 16.81
CA PHE A 11 38.42 8.43 16.57
C PHE A 11 37.57 9.12 15.48
N ALA A 12 37.57 8.56 14.27
CA ALA A 12 36.65 8.98 13.21
C ALA A 12 35.23 8.49 13.55
N PHE A 13 34.40 9.40 14.05
CA PHE A 13 32.98 9.13 14.28
C PHE A 13 32.27 9.12 12.92
N SER A 14 32.01 7.93 12.37
CA SER A 14 31.11 7.80 11.21
C SER A 14 29.70 8.20 11.64
N MET A 15 29.23 9.36 11.18
CA MET A 15 27.82 9.71 11.29
C MET A 15 27.02 8.73 10.43
N VAL A 16 26.36 7.78 11.07
CA VAL A 16 25.32 6.98 10.43
C VAL A 16 24.10 7.87 10.28
N SER A 17 23.88 8.39 9.07
CA SER A 17 22.63 9.07 8.72
C SER A 17 21.51 8.04 8.76
N VAL A 18 20.71 8.05 9.82
CA VAL A 18 19.43 7.33 9.83
C VAL A 18 18.51 8.05 8.86
N VAL A 19 18.36 7.52 7.65
CA VAL A 19 17.32 7.96 6.73
C VAL A 19 16.00 7.58 7.37
N SER A 20 15.33 8.55 7.99
CA SER A 20 13.93 8.39 8.38
C SER A 20 13.16 8.11 7.10
N ALA A 21 12.46 6.97 7.03
CA ALA A 21 11.55 6.70 5.93
C ALA A 21 10.59 7.90 5.85
N ALA A 22 10.57 8.58 4.70
CA ALA A 22 9.70 9.73 4.52
C ALA A 22 8.27 9.29 4.81
N ASP A 23 7.58 10.01 5.71
CA ASP A 23 6.19 9.72 6.02
C ASP A 23 5.36 9.77 4.73
N VAL A 24 4.70 8.66 4.38
CA VAL A 24 3.77 8.64 3.26
C VAL A 24 2.56 9.48 3.64
N SER A 25 2.41 10.63 2.97
CA SER A 25 1.25 11.51 3.11
C SER A 25 0.12 11.01 2.23
N VAL A 26 -1.06 10.80 2.83
CA VAL A 26 -2.27 10.32 2.14
C VAL A 26 -3.41 11.27 2.41
N SER A 27 -4.00 11.79 1.34
CA SER A 27 -5.18 12.65 1.35
C SER A 27 -6.23 12.14 0.37
N GLU A 28 -7.40 12.79 0.31
CA GLU A 28 -8.45 12.47 -0.66
C GLU A 28 -7.97 12.53 -2.12
N GLN A 29 -7.01 13.43 -2.41
CA GLN A 29 -6.41 13.60 -3.74
C GLN A 29 -5.50 12.44 -4.14
N THR A 30 -5.05 11.62 -3.17
CA THR A 30 -4.30 10.38 -3.45
C THR A 30 -5.15 9.39 -4.27
N PHE A 31 -6.47 9.41 -4.09
CA PHE A 31 -7.40 8.46 -4.71
C PHE A 31 -8.14 9.13 -5.87
N GLY A 32 -7.46 9.25 -7.01
CA GLY A 32 -8.02 9.74 -8.28
C GLY A 32 -8.82 8.68 -9.05
N CYS A 33 -8.95 8.87 -10.37
CA CYS A 33 -9.57 7.87 -11.23
C CYS A 33 -8.77 6.56 -11.20
N VAL A 34 -9.40 5.45 -10.82
CA VAL A 34 -8.71 4.15 -10.69
C VAL A 34 -8.20 3.62 -12.04
N LEU A 35 -8.79 4.06 -13.16
CA LEU A 35 -8.41 3.64 -14.50
C LEU A 35 -7.11 4.29 -14.99
N ASP A 36 -6.64 5.35 -14.34
CA ASP A 36 -5.36 6.01 -14.66
C ASP A 36 -4.15 5.18 -14.21
N TRP A 37 -4.35 4.17 -13.36
CA TRP A 37 -3.29 3.34 -12.80
C TRP A 37 -3.11 2.04 -13.58
N PRO A 38 -1.87 1.51 -13.69
CA PRO A 38 -1.66 0.21 -14.29
C PRO A 38 -2.39 -0.88 -13.52
N GLN A 39 -2.73 -1.94 -14.26
CA GLN A 39 -3.51 -3.06 -13.76
C GLN A 39 -2.69 -4.35 -13.87
N VAL A 40 -2.65 -5.12 -12.79
CA VAL A 40 -2.19 -6.51 -12.80
C VAL A 40 -3.38 -7.37 -12.38
N ARG A 41 -3.79 -8.29 -13.25
CA ARG A 41 -5.06 -9.04 -13.11
C ARG A 41 -6.23 -8.08 -12.90
N ASN A 42 -6.87 -8.05 -11.72
CA ASN A 42 -7.97 -7.11 -11.42
C ASN A 42 -7.58 -5.98 -10.48
N THR A 43 -6.35 -5.95 -9.98
CA THR A 43 -5.91 -4.93 -9.02
C THR A 43 -5.21 -3.79 -9.74
N ARG A 44 -5.62 -2.56 -9.40
CA ARG A 44 -4.97 -1.31 -9.82
C ARG A 44 -3.89 -0.96 -8.81
N ILE A 45 -2.70 -0.66 -9.32
CA ILE A 45 -1.49 -0.47 -8.51
C ILE A 45 -0.88 0.87 -8.85
N ASN A 46 -0.54 1.67 -7.84
CA ASN A 46 0.11 2.95 -8.06
C ASN A 46 1.26 3.17 -7.07
N HIS A 47 2.24 3.96 -7.50
CA HIS A 47 3.36 4.42 -6.69
C HIS A 47 3.95 5.66 -7.38
N ALA A 48 4.34 6.68 -6.62
CA ALA A 48 4.86 7.94 -7.19
C ALA A 48 6.22 7.75 -7.90
N ASP A 49 7.10 6.91 -7.36
CA ASP A 49 8.33 6.46 -8.00
C ASP A 49 8.05 5.32 -9.02
N PRO A 50 8.40 5.49 -10.31
CA PRO A 50 8.19 4.48 -11.34
C PRO A 50 8.96 3.16 -11.15
N GLN A 51 10.15 3.19 -10.54
CA GLN A 51 10.93 1.96 -10.27
C GLN A 51 10.23 1.14 -9.19
N GLN A 52 9.74 1.82 -8.15
CA GLN A 52 8.97 1.17 -7.09
C GLN A 52 7.60 0.71 -7.55
N LEU A 53 6.97 1.42 -8.49
CA LEU A 53 5.76 0.94 -9.17
C LEU A 53 6.02 -0.37 -9.90
N ALA A 54 7.11 -0.45 -10.68
CA ALA A 54 7.49 -1.65 -11.40
C ALA A 54 7.75 -2.82 -10.43
N GLU A 55 8.40 -2.57 -9.30
CA GLU A 55 8.65 -3.58 -8.28
C GLU A 55 7.36 -4.06 -7.60
N ALA A 56 6.48 -3.14 -7.19
CA ALA A 56 5.18 -3.49 -6.63
C ALA A 56 4.34 -4.35 -7.59
N MET A 57 4.35 -3.99 -8.89
CA MET A 57 3.68 -4.76 -9.93
C MET A 57 4.32 -6.16 -10.10
N ARG A 58 5.64 -6.27 -10.04
CA ARG A 58 6.36 -7.56 -10.12
C ARG A 58 6.00 -8.46 -8.94
N ILE A 59 6.08 -7.95 -7.71
CA ILE A 59 5.72 -8.69 -6.48
C ILE A 59 4.30 -9.26 -6.59
N PHE A 60 3.33 -8.43 -6.98
CA PHE A 60 1.94 -8.87 -7.12
C PHE A 60 1.75 -9.85 -8.28
N LYS A 61 2.38 -9.60 -9.44
CA LYS A 61 2.26 -10.46 -10.62
C LYS A 61 2.77 -11.87 -10.34
N ASP A 62 3.96 -11.96 -9.74
CA ASP A 62 4.68 -13.22 -9.53
C ASP A 62 4.27 -13.93 -8.23
N SER A 63 3.40 -13.31 -7.40
CA SER A 63 2.93 -13.87 -6.13
C SER A 63 4.10 -14.27 -5.23
N VAL A 64 5.05 -13.34 -5.04
CA VAL A 64 6.31 -13.63 -4.33
C VAL A 64 6.04 -13.67 -2.82
N PRO A 65 6.20 -14.82 -2.14
CA PRO A 65 6.01 -14.90 -0.69
C PRO A 65 7.17 -14.21 0.06
N ASN A 66 6.89 -13.79 1.30
CA ASN A 66 7.80 -13.16 2.25
C ASN A 66 8.53 -11.93 1.68
N THR A 67 7.88 -11.21 0.77
CA THR A 67 8.41 -10.00 0.15
C THR A 67 7.49 -8.83 0.46
N ASP A 68 8.07 -7.76 1.00
CA ASP A 68 7.32 -6.54 1.29
C ASP A 68 7.13 -5.70 0.03
N TYR A 69 5.95 -5.11 -0.08
CA TYR A 69 5.73 -4.06 -1.06
C TYR A 69 6.52 -2.79 -0.71
N PRO A 70 7.01 -2.03 -1.72
CA PRO A 70 7.64 -0.74 -1.50
C PRO A 70 6.72 0.22 -0.71
N VAL A 71 7.28 0.93 0.26
CA VAL A 71 6.59 2.01 0.99
C VAL A 71 6.11 3.08 0.01
N GLY A 72 4.83 3.42 0.06
CA GLY A 72 4.16 4.30 -0.91
C GLY A 72 3.30 3.56 -1.93
N THR A 73 3.32 2.22 -1.93
CA THR A 73 2.44 1.42 -2.81
C THR A 73 0.98 1.63 -2.44
N ILE A 74 0.15 1.85 -3.45
CA ILE A 74 -1.31 1.99 -3.33
C ILE A 74 -1.96 0.88 -4.15
N LEU A 75 -2.91 0.16 -3.54
CA LEU A 75 -3.71 -0.87 -4.22
C LEU A 75 -5.19 -0.53 -4.15
N GLN A 76 -5.89 -0.69 -5.27
CA GLN A 76 -7.35 -0.67 -5.35
C GLN A 76 -7.85 -1.84 -6.19
N LEU A 77 -8.67 -2.70 -5.59
CA LEU A 77 -9.42 -3.73 -6.32
C LEU A 77 -10.77 -3.17 -6.79
N VAL A 78 -11.45 -2.42 -5.92
CA VAL A 78 -12.71 -1.72 -6.20
C VAL A 78 -12.54 -0.21 -5.91
N PRO A 79 -13.29 0.69 -6.56
CA PRO A 79 -13.07 2.13 -6.42
C PRO A 79 -13.24 2.71 -5.01
N PHE A 80 -14.08 2.07 -4.18
CA PHE A 80 -14.49 2.55 -2.86
C PHE A 80 -13.68 1.95 -1.69
N GLU A 81 -12.66 1.13 -1.98
CA GLU A 81 -11.72 0.61 -0.98
C GLU A 81 -10.29 0.79 -1.49
N ALA A 82 -9.34 1.07 -0.59
CA ALA A 82 -7.93 1.14 -0.94
C ALA A 82 -7.05 0.64 0.21
N MET A 83 -5.80 0.33 -0.10
CA MET A 83 -4.74 0.15 0.91
C MET A 83 -3.46 0.85 0.49
N VAL A 84 -2.77 1.47 1.45
CA VAL A 84 -1.52 2.21 1.24
C VAL A 84 -0.42 1.66 2.14
N LYS A 85 0.74 1.38 1.57
CA LYS A 85 1.90 0.85 2.30
C LYS A 85 2.67 2.01 2.95
N HIS A 86 2.75 1.98 4.26
CA HIS A 86 3.60 2.83 5.11
C HIS A 86 4.83 2.05 5.60
N PRO A 87 5.79 2.72 6.28
CA PRO A 87 6.76 2.01 7.11
C PRO A 87 6.05 1.08 8.09
N ARG A 88 6.64 -0.10 8.33
CA ARG A 88 6.03 -1.18 9.12
C ARG A 88 5.60 -0.72 10.51
N GLU A 89 6.37 0.19 11.09
CA GLU A 89 6.21 0.72 12.44
C GLU A 89 4.91 1.53 12.61
N LYS A 90 4.40 2.13 11.52
CA LYS A 90 3.19 2.96 11.58
C LYS A 90 1.92 2.13 11.75
N PHE A 91 1.86 0.96 11.10
CA PHE A 91 0.76 0.00 11.21
C PHE A 91 1.31 -1.41 11.46
N PRO A 92 1.79 -1.70 12.68
CA PRO A 92 2.55 -2.92 12.96
C PRO A 92 1.73 -4.20 12.79
N LYS A 93 0.41 -4.14 12.99
CA LYS A 93 -0.49 -5.31 12.85
C LYS A 93 -0.69 -5.76 11.41
N THR A 94 -0.38 -4.89 10.45
CA THR A 94 -0.66 -5.06 9.02
C THR A 94 0.62 -4.95 8.19
N ASN A 95 1.79 -5.06 8.85
CA ASN A 95 3.09 -4.84 8.23
C ASN A 95 3.19 -3.48 7.50
N GLY A 96 2.57 -2.42 8.03
CA GLY A 96 2.58 -1.08 7.44
C GLY A 96 1.42 -0.78 6.49
N TRP A 97 0.50 -1.71 6.23
CA TRP A 97 -0.68 -1.41 5.40
C TRP A 97 -1.74 -0.63 6.17
N GLU A 98 -2.09 0.54 5.66
CA GLU A 98 -3.28 1.27 6.07
C GLU A 98 -4.44 0.94 5.12
N PHE A 99 -5.61 0.61 5.65
CA PHE A 99 -6.82 0.39 4.86
C PHE A 99 -7.68 1.64 4.80
N PHE A 100 -8.43 1.81 3.72
CA PHE A 100 -9.28 2.97 3.47
C PHE A 100 -10.65 2.53 2.97
N ALA A 101 -11.66 3.15 3.56
CA ALA A 101 -13.03 3.15 3.09
C ALA A 101 -13.33 4.51 2.46
N LEU A 102 -13.74 4.52 1.20
CA LEU A 102 -13.86 5.73 0.39
C LEU A 102 -15.30 5.95 -0.06
N ASP A 103 -15.77 7.19 0.06
CA ASP A 103 -16.98 7.64 -0.62
C ASP A 103 -16.55 8.32 -1.93
N ILE A 104 -17.02 7.82 -3.07
CA ILE A 104 -16.63 8.30 -4.39
C ILE A 104 -17.77 9.05 -5.09
N SER A 105 -17.43 10.12 -5.79
CA SER A 105 -18.34 10.89 -6.62
C SER A 105 -17.62 11.47 -7.83
N ALA A 106 -18.36 12.06 -8.76
CA ALA A 106 -17.75 12.80 -9.87
C ALA A 106 -16.92 14.01 -9.41
N ALA A 107 -17.18 14.54 -8.21
CA ALA A 107 -16.41 15.64 -7.63
C ALA A 107 -15.08 15.18 -7.01
N GLY A 108 -14.88 13.86 -6.84
CA GLY A 108 -13.68 13.30 -6.24
C GLY A 108 -13.99 12.28 -5.14
N THR A 109 -13.01 12.07 -4.27
CA THR A 109 -13.06 11.10 -3.17
C THR A 109 -13.23 11.80 -1.84
N LYS A 110 -13.97 11.19 -0.91
CA LYS A 110 -13.89 11.46 0.52
C LYS A 110 -13.40 10.24 1.26
N ILE A 111 -12.52 10.43 2.24
CA ILE A 111 -12.10 9.34 3.12
C ILE A 111 -13.15 9.20 4.22
N ARG A 112 -13.96 8.14 4.15
CA ARG A 112 -14.99 7.85 5.15
C ARG A 112 -14.37 7.27 6.42
N ASP A 113 -13.38 6.40 6.28
CA ASP A 113 -12.64 5.79 7.38
C ASP A 113 -11.25 5.32 6.90
N ARG A 114 -10.26 5.28 7.81
CA ARG A 114 -8.89 4.82 7.51
C ARG A 114 -8.18 4.26 8.75
N GLY A 115 -7.26 3.31 8.54
CA GLY A 115 -6.46 2.70 9.60
C GLY A 115 -6.32 1.18 9.47
N ASP A 116 -5.86 0.51 10.53
CA ASP A 116 -5.72 -0.94 10.60
C ASP A 116 -7.01 -1.68 11.03
N SER A 117 -8.02 -0.93 11.47
CA SER A 117 -9.25 -1.45 12.09
C SER A 117 -10.52 -1.06 11.31
N VAL A 118 -10.37 -0.55 10.09
CA VAL A 118 -11.48 -0.14 9.20
C VAL A 118 -12.41 -1.33 8.94
N VAL A 119 -13.71 -1.08 9.01
CA VAL A 119 -14.76 -2.08 8.72
C VAL A 119 -15.29 -1.89 7.32
N ASN A 120 -15.31 -2.96 6.52
CA ASN A 120 -15.93 -2.95 5.21
C ASN A 120 -17.46 -2.96 5.34
N LEU A 121 -18.13 -2.05 4.62
CA LEU A 121 -19.59 -1.92 4.72
C LEU A 121 -20.32 -3.13 4.14
N ALA A 122 -19.74 -3.79 3.14
CA ALA A 122 -20.39 -4.89 2.43
C ALA A 122 -20.49 -6.18 3.25
N GLN A 123 -19.55 -6.43 4.19
CA GLN A 123 -19.51 -7.69 4.94
C GLN A 123 -19.54 -7.50 6.46
N GLY A 124 -19.41 -6.26 6.97
CA GLY A 124 -19.37 -5.98 8.41
C GLY A 124 -18.12 -6.55 9.10
N LYS A 125 -17.05 -6.78 8.34
CA LYS A 125 -15.78 -7.34 8.83
C LYS A 125 -14.68 -6.30 8.69
N THR A 126 -13.64 -6.38 9.52
CA THR A 126 -12.48 -5.50 9.34
C THR A 126 -11.72 -5.87 8.08
N CYS A 127 -11.18 -4.88 7.37
CA CYS A 127 -10.30 -5.11 6.22
C CYS A 127 -9.17 -6.08 6.60
N LEU A 128 -8.53 -5.84 7.75
CA LEU A 128 -7.49 -6.73 8.27
C LEU A 128 -7.97 -8.17 8.45
N SER A 129 -9.17 -8.43 8.96
CA SER A 129 -9.63 -9.83 9.14
C SER A 129 -9.73 -10.61 7.82
N CYS A 130 -10.05 -9.92 6.72
CA CYS A 130 -10.07 -10.52 5.38
C CYS A 130 -8.66 -10.71 4.80
N HIS A 131 -7.74 -9.81 5.14
CA HIS A 131 -6.36 -9.79 4.63
C HIS A 131 -5.36 -10.61 5.46
N GLN A 132 -5.67 -10.90 6.73
CA GLN A 132 -4.82 -11.64 7.66
C GLN A 132 -4.31 -12.99 7.12
N PRO A 133 -5.11 -13.80 6.40
CA PRO A 133 -4.62 -15.06 5.84
C PRO A 133 -3.47 -14.89 4.84
N ALA A 134 -3.36 -13.73 4.20
CA ALA A 134 -2.29 -13.41 3.24
C ALA A 134 -1.04 -12.80 3.90
N ALA A 135 -0.81 -12.98 5.20
CA ALA A 135 0.37 -12.43 5.88
C ALA A 135 1.71 -12.80 5.20
N THR A 136 1.83 -14.01 4.66
CA THR A 136 3.01 -14.45 3.88
C THR A 136 3.17 -13.69 2.55
N PHE A 137 2.12 -13.05 2.04
CA PHE A 137 2.14 -12.23 0.84
C PHE A 137 1.95 -10.75 1.19
N ASP A 138 2.53 -10.34 2.32
CA ASP A 138 2.47 -8.97 2.84
C ASP A 138 1.03 -8.44 2.94
N PHE A 139 0.11 -9.27 3.45
CA PHE A 139 -1.32 -8.97 3.60
C PHE A 139 -2.05 -8.63 2.30
N VAL A 140 -1.46 -8.81 1.11
CA VAL A 140 -2.13 -8.56 -0.17
C VAL A 140 -2.84 -9.83 -0.63
N CYS A 141 -4.16 -9.75 -0.79
CA CYS A 141 -4.98 -10.89 -1.19
C CYS A 141 -4.93 -11.16 -2.71
N GLU A 142 -4.86 -12.43 -3.07
CA GLU A 142 -5.06 -12.97 -4.42
C GLU A 142 -5.49 -14.44 -4.33
N LYS A 143 -5.93 -15.03 -5.45
CA LYS A 143 -6.16 -16.47 -5.58
C LYS A 143 -4.95 -17.26 -5.05
N GLY A 144 -5.21 -18.13 -4.08
CA GLY A 144 -4.18 -18.97 -3.44
C GLY A 144 -3.53 -18.37 -2.18
N HIS A 145 -3.82 -17.11 -1.83
CA HIS A 145 -3.27 -16.48 -0.62
C HIS A 145 -4.10 -16.75 0.66
N GLY A 146 -5.10 -17.62 0.60
CA GLY A 146 -5.93 -18.00 1.75
C GLY A 146 -7.00 -16.98 2.18
N CYS A 147 -7.10 -15.82 1.50
CA CYS A 147 -8.11 -14.83 1.81
C CYS A 147 -9.53 -15.34 1.54
N ALA A 148 -10.49 -14.84 2.34
CA ALA A 148 -11.90 -15.14 2.12
C ALA A 148 -12.37 -14.59 0.76
N PRO A 149 -13.29 -15.28 0.07
CA PRO A 149 -13.86 -14.77 -1.17
C PRO A 149 -14.64 -13.47 -0.90
N ILE A 150 -14.50 -12.52 -1.83
CA ILE A 150 -15.28 -11.29 -1.86
C ILE A 150 -16.60 -11.51 -2.62
N PRO A 151 -17.65 -10.71 -2.39
CA PRO A 151 -18.95 -10.87 -3.06
C PRO A 151 -18.96 -10.40 -4.53
N PHE A 152 -17.79 -10.18 -5.12
CA PHE A 152 -17.63 -9.71 -6.50
C PHE A 152 -16.77 -10.68 -7.30
N ASN A 153 -17.26 -11.11 -8.46
CA ASN A 153 -16.44 -11.85 -9.42
C ASN A 153 -15.61 -10.90 -10.29
N ASP A 154 -14.72 -11.46 -11.10
CA ASP A 154 -13.79 -10.70 -11.95
C ASP A 154 -14.52 -9.72 -12.91
N GLN A 155 -15.70 -10.12 -13.44
CA GLN A 155 -16.52 -9.26 -14.29
C GLN A 155 -17.15 -8.09 -13.52
N ALA A 156 -17.67 -8.35 -12.32
CA ALA A 156 -18.25 -7.33 -11.45
C ALA A 156 -17.19 -6.32 -11.00
N ILE A 157 -15.99 -6.78 -10.64
CA ILE A 157 -14.85 -5.91 -10.29
C ILE A 157 -14.51 -4.99 -11.46
N LYS A 158 -14.38 -5.54 -12.67
CA LYS A 158 -14.12 -4.75 -13.87
C LYS A 158 -15.22 -3.72 -14.12
N ALA A 159 -16.49 -4.11 -14.00
CA ALA A 159 -17.62 -3.20 -14.17
C ALA A 159 -17.61 -2.07 -13.13
N LEU A 160 -17.29 -2.37 -11.87
CA LEU A 160 -17.15 -1.36 -10.81
C LEU A 160 -16.04 -0.37 -11.12
N GLN A 161 -14.87 -0.83 -11.57
CA GLN A 161 -13.77 0.05 -11.98
C GLN A 161 -14.15 0.94 -13.18
N GLN A 162 -14.84 0.37 -14.17
CA GLN A 162 -15.31 1.12 -15.34
C GLN A 162 -16.39 2.15 -14.99
N ALA A 163 -17.16 1.91 -13.93
CA ALA A 163 -18.19 2.78 -13.41
C ALA A 163 -17.69 3.77 -12.34
N ASP A 164 -16.38 3.84 -12.09
CA ASP A 164 -15.79 4.79 -11.15
C ASP A 164 -16.17 6.22 -11.56
N ALA A 165 -16.97 6.89 -10.74
CA ALA A 165 -17.51 8.22 -11.03
C ALA A 165 -16.43 9.29 -11.22
N ARG A 166 -15.21 9.04 -10.68
CA ARG A 166 -14.05 9.91 -10.83
C ARG A 166 -13.40 9.81 -12.22
N CYS A 167 -13.69 8.73 -12.95
CA CYS A 167 -13.13 8.40 -14.26
C CYS A 167 -13.97 8.93 -15.43
N ALA A 168 -14.76 9.97 -15.23
CA ALA A 168 -15.54 10.58 -16.30
C ALA A 168 -14.67 10.78 -17.55
N LYS A 169 -15.19 10.38 -18.71
CA LYS A 169 -14.49 10.50 -19.99
C LYS A 169 -14.10 11.97 -20.18
N LYS A 170 -12.81 12.27 -20.09
CA LYS A 170 -12.27 13.53 -20.60
C LYS A 170 -12.42 13.58 -22.10
#